data_AF-A0A8T7ME99-F1
#
_entry.id   AF-A0A8T7ME99-F1
#
_cell.length_a   1.000
_cell.length_b   1.000
_cell.length_c   1.000
_cell.angle_alpha   90.00
_cell.angle_beta   90.00
_cell.angle_gamma   90.00
#
_symmetry.space_group_name_H-M   'P 1'
#
loop_
_entity.id
_entity.type
_entity.pdbx_description
1 polymer ?
#
loop_
_entity_poly.entity_id
_entity_poly.type
_entity_poly.pdbx_seq_one_letter_code
_entity_poly.pdbx_strand_id
1 'polypeptide(L)'
;MVIPNVSQSKIIEALAFFDRKLSNTWKWEQDSTHNKYCIHYRGKFYPVNPIVTFATKATDPFDIIEASAYLEQRGFNVSRINNSISDKPKTTINQDSKLTPPAPEPAINQGGKLTPPASELTINQDGKLAPPLPLDGPAFVIMYRHEDTPWKQLERYGRSYSFNASSSGDSRKLIDALQEFRRRGTNVYFIIYRAGPDYAFTAWAKAAKASSERSDKDYEICWQVTLEQQEFSVPLYLKSNAKDLNNKISWLSGGLRKAFQFRSIRKVETADFQTIIKKAQETKSIYRFGKDR
;
A
#
# COMPACT_ATOMS: atom_id res chain seq x y z
N MET A 1 -16.52 -0.96 25.39
CA MET A 1 -16.59 -0.63 26.85
C MET A 1 -17.02 0.82 26.94
N VAL A 2 -17.99 1.19 27.78
CA VAL A 2 -18.47 2.58 27.80
C VAL A 2 -17.41 3.48 28.46
N ILE A 3 -17.01 4.55 27.77
CA ILE A 3 -16.04 5.52 28.31
C ILE A 3 -16.75 6.37 29.38
N PRO A 4 -16.27 6.41 30.64
CA PRO A 4 -16.84 7.26 31.67
C PRO A 4 -16.87 8.73 31.25
N ASN A 5 -18.00 9.40 31.46
CA ASN A 5 -18.12 10.82 31.13
C ASN A 5 -17.34 11.67 32.13
N VAL A 6 -16.25 12.33 31.68
CA VAL A 6 -15.50 13.30 32.48
C VAL A 6 -15.50 14.68 31.82
N SER A 7 -15.29 15.72 32.62
CA SER A 7 -15.23 17.10 32.14
C SER A 7 -13.98 17.36 31.29
N GLN A 8 -14.03 18.40 30.45
CA GLN A 8 -12.87 18.87 29.70
C GLN A 8 -11.67 19.21 30.62
N SER A 9 -11.93 19.77 31.81
CA SER A 9 -10.90 20.08 32.80
C SER A 9 -10.13 18.84 33.25
N LYS A 10 -10.79 17.67 33.39
CA LYS A 10 -10.12 16.41 33.74
C LYS A 10 -9.19 15.90 32.64
N ILE A 11 -9.53 16.14 31.38
CA ILE A 11 -8.64 15.82 30.25
C ILE A 11 -7.42 16.75 30.25
N ILE A 12 -7.61 18.05 30.55
CA ILE A 12 -6.49 18.99 30.68
C ILE A 12 -5.56 18.58 31.84
N GLU A 13 -6.11 18.14 32.98
CA GLU A 13 -5.33 17.58 34.09
C GLU A 13 -4.52 16.35 33.66
N ALA A 14 -5.12 15.45 32.86
CA ALA A 14 -4.45 14.28 32.32
C ALA A 14 -3.30 14.63 31.35
N LEU A 15 -3.49 15.63 30.48
CA LEU A 15 -2.43 16.16 29.60
C LEU A 15 -1.27 16.73 30.42
N ALA A 16 -1.55 17.51 31.47
CA ALA A 16 -0.53 18.06 32.36
C ALA A 16 0.15 16.97 33.21
N PHE A 17 -0.54 15.88 33.53
CA PHE A 17 0.06 14.72 34.18
C PHE A 17 1.02 13.99 33.22
N PHE A 18 0.61 13.78 31.97
CA PHE A 18 1.43 13.18 30.93
C PHE A 18 2.74 13.96 30.72
N ASP A 19 2.66 15.28 30.60
CA ASP A 19 3.82 16.17 30.49
C ASP A 19 4.79 16.04 31.67
N ARG A 20 4.27 15.89 32.90
CA ARG A 20 5.13 15.84 34.11
C ARG A 20 5.80 14.48 34.33
N LYS A 21 5.16 13.40 33.90
CA LYS A 21 5.56 12.03 34.30
C LYS A 21 6.08 11.18 33.16
N LEU A 22 5.63 11.42 31.93
CA LEU A 22 5.77 10.45 30.84
C LEU A 22 6.39 11.04 29.56
N SER A 23 6.42 12.36 29.37
CA SER A 23 6.93 12.98 28.14
C SER A 23 8.39 12.62 27.82
N ASN A 24 9.23 12.43 28.85
CA ASN A 24 10.67 12.20 28.67
C ASN A 24 11.04 10.71 28.61
N THR A 25 10.13 9.82 29.02
CA THR A 25 10.39 8.38 29.12
C THR A 25 9.59 7.57 28.11
N TRP A 26 8.49 8.11 27.59
CA TRP A 26 7.58 7.40 26.70
C TRP A 26 7.71 7.89 25.25
N LYS A 27 8.36 7.09 24.40
CA LYS A 27 8.40 7.30 22.94
C LYS A 27 7.11 6.81 22.26
N TRP A 28 5.96 7.33 22.69
CA TRP A 28 4.65 6.86 22.24
C TRP A 28 4.45 7.06 20.74
N GLU A 29 5.08 8.08 20.17
CA GLU A 29 5.10 8.36 18.73
C GLU A 29 5.73 7.21 17.91
N GLN A 30 6.57 6.38 18.52
CA GLN A 30 7.22 5.24 17.86
C GLN A 30 6.37 3.96 17.93
N ASP A 31 5.37 3.90 18.82
CA ASP A 31 4.41 2.80 18.91
C ASP A 31 3.23 3.01 17.95
N SER A 32 3.51 2.81 16.66
CA SER A 32 2.54 2.90 15.56
C SER A 32 1.42 1.85 15.60
N THR A 33 1.52 0.85 16.49
CA THR A 33 0.52 -0.20 16.65
C THR A 33 -0.67 0.26 17.51
N HIS A 34 -0.44 1.19 18.43
CA HIS A 34 -1.48 1.66 19.36
C HIS A 34 -1.83 3.14 19.20
N ASN A 35 -0.97 3.95 18.56
CA ASN A 35 -1.13 5.40 18.48
C ASN A 35 -1.40 5.87 17.03
N LYS A 36 -2.59 5.55 16.51
CA LYS A 36 -3.03 6.05 15.18
C LYS A 36 -3.44 7.51 15.18
N TYR A 37 -3.93 7.98 16.33
CA TYR A 37 -4.50 9.30 16.50
C TYR A 37 -3.75 10.02 17.61
N CYS A 38 -3.62 11.32 17.47
CA CYS A 38 -3.03 12.20 18.46
C CYS A 38 -3.93 13.40 18.74
N ILE A 39 -3.82 13.91 19.96
CA ILE A 39 -4.48 15.13 20.39
C ILE A 39 -3.53 16.30 20.13
N HIS A 40 -4.03 17.34 19.47
CA HIS A 40 -3.32 18.61 19.29
C HIS A 40 -3.73 19.56 20.41
N TYR A 41 -2.80 19.86 21.31
CA TYR A 41 -3.08 20.78 22.42
C TYR A 41 -1.86 21.64 22.75
N ARG A 42 -2.03 22.97 22.66
CA ARG A 42 -0.98 23.98 22.95
C ARG A 42 0.34 23.72 22.20
N GLY A 43 0.25 23.42 20.91
CA GLY A 43 1.43 23.19 20.05
C GLY A 43 2.15 21.86 20.27
N LYS A 44 1.57 20.95 21.07
CA LYS A 44 2.10 19.61 21.34
C LYS A 44 1.12 18.53 20.88
N PHE A 45 1.66 17.33 20.66
CA PHE A 45 0.91 16.12 20.36
C PHE A 45 0.85 15.21 21.58
N TYR A 46 -0.28 14.52 21.78
CA TYR A 46 -0.46 13.56 22.87
C TYR A 46 -1.15 12.29 22.38
N PRO A 47 -0.87 11.13 22.99
CA PRO A 47 -1.52 9.88 22.60
C PRO A 47 -2.97 9.86 23.11
N VAL A 48 -3.93 9.47 22.27
CA VAL A 48 -5.36 9.47 22.61
C VAL A 48 -5.67 8.58 23.81
N ASN A 49 -5.34 7.28 23.72
CA ASN A 49 -5.76 6.31 24.73
C ASN A 49 -5.17 6.57 26.13
N PRO A 50 -3.85 6.79 26.31
CA PRO A 50 -3.30 7.11 27.61
C PRO A 50 -3.98 8.32 28.27
N ILE A 51 -4.25 9.38 27.50
CA ILE A 51 -4.90 10.58 28.04
C ILE A 51 -6.33 10.28 28.51
N VAL A 52 -7.12 9.53 27.73
CA VAL A 52 -8.48 9.15 28.13
C VAL A 52 -8.47 8.22 29.34
N THR A 53 -7.56 7.23 29.38
CA THR A 53 -7.38 6.32 30.52
C THR A 53 -7.01 7.08 31.79
N PHE A 54 -6.08 8.05 31.72
CA PHE A 54 -5.73 8.88 32.88
C PHE A 54 -6.88 9.78 33.34
N ALA A 55 -7.61 10.39 32.40
CA ALA A 55 -8.72 11.28 32.74
C ALA A 55 -9.89 10.53 33.40
N THR A 56 -10.14 9.29 32.98
CA THR A 56 -11.25 8.45 33.46
C THR A 56 -10.87 7.50 34.60
N LYS A 57 -9.57 7.34 34.89
CA LYS A 57 -9.01 6.34 35.82
C LYS A 57 -9.39 4.90 35.46
N ALA A 58 -9.58 4.61 34.18
CA ALA A 58 -9.84 3.26 33.71
C ALA A 58 -8.60 2.37 33.86
N THR A 59 -8.81 1.06 34.02
CA THR A 59 -7.73 0.06 34.07
C THR A 59 -7.26 -0.35 32.67
N ASP A 60 -8.18 -0.37 31.72
CA ASP A 60 -7.96 -0.89 30.37
C ASP A 60 -8.04 0.22 29.32
N PRO A 61 -7.32 0.08 28.19
CA PRO A 61 -7.44 1.00 27.07
C PRO A 61 -8.80 0.84 26.36
N PHE A 62 -9.26 1.94 25.77
CA PHE A 62 -10.51 1.98 25.00
C PHE A 62 -10.27 1.72 23.51
N ASP A 63 -11.36 1.45 22.78
CA ASP A 63 -11.30 1.48 21.32
C ASP A 63 -10.88 2.89 20.86
N ILE A 64 -9.91 2.93 19.94
CA ILE A 64 -9.26 4.18 19.54
C ILE A 64 -10.21 5.12 18.78
N ILE A 65 -11.21 4.57 18.08
CA ILE A 65 -12.19 5.37 17.34
C ILE A 65 -13.17 6.00 18.33
N GLU A 66 -13.66 5.21 19.28
CA GLU A 66 -14.54 5.70 20.35
C GLU A 66 -13.84 6.76 21.22
N ALA A 67 -12.59 6.53 21.60
CA ALA A 67 -11.79 7.47 22.39
C ALA A 67 -11.51 8.78 21.65
N SER A 68 -11.29 8.72 20.33
CA SER A 68 -11.07 9.92 19.50
C SER A 68 -12.35 10.78 19.43
N ALA A 69 -13.49 10.15 19.11
CA ALA A 69 -14.78 10.84 19.06
C ALA A 69 -15.16 11.45 20.43
N TYR A 70 -14.85 10.73 21.51
CA TYR A 70 -15.04 11.21 22.88
C TYR A 70 -14.27 12.50 23.18
N LEU A 71 -13.04 12.63 22.68
CA LEU A 71 -12.21 13.81 22.88
C LEU A 71 -12.68 14.99 22.01
N GLU A 72 -13.09 14.73 20.77
CA GLU A 72 -13.64 15.74 19.86
C GLU A 72 -14.92 16.38 20.43
N GLN A 73 -15.81 15.56 21.00
CA GLN A 73 -17.01 16.03 21.71
C GLN A 73 -16.70 16.96 22.89
N ARG A 74 -15.45 16.97 23.40
CA ARG A 74 -14.98 17.83 24.50
C ARG A 74 -14.10 18.98 24.01
N GLY A 75 -14.14 19.27 22.71
CA GLY A 75 -13.47 20.42 22.11
C GLY A 75 -11.97 20.24 21.90
N PHE A 76 -11.48 19.00 21.90
CA PHE A 76 -10.08 18.73 21.54
C PHE A 76 -9.96 18.46 20.04
N ASN A 77 -8.88 18.95 19.44
CA ASN A 77 -8.54 18.64 18.07
C ASN A 77 -7.79 17.29 18.05
N VAL A 78 -8.39 16.28 17.44
CA VAL A 78 -7.80 14.96 17.26
C VAL A 78 -7.48 14.80 15.78
N SER A 79 -6.26 14.39 15.47
CA SER A 79 -5.87 14.10 14.09
C SER A 79 -5.19 12.74 14.00
N ARG A 80 -5.17 12.19 12.80
CA ARG A 80 -4.45 10.96 12.53
C ARG A 80 -2.97 11.27 12.39
N ILE A 81 -2.12 10.48 13.06
CA ILE A 81 -0.67 10.55 12.88
C ILE A 81 -0.38 10.01 11.48
N ASN A 82 -0.19 10.92 10.52
CA ASN A 82 0.42 10.56 9.25
C ASN A 82 1.90 10.35 9.54
N ASN A 83 2.45 9.19 9.22
CA ASN A 83 3.87 8.82 9.42
C ASN A 83 4.88 9.70 8.63
N SER A 84 4.48 10.90 8.21
CA SER A 84 5.30 11.93 7.57
C SER A 84 5.97 12.87 8.56
N ILE A 85 5.69 12.77 9.87
CA ILE A 85 6.27 13.64 10.91
C ILE A 85 7.70 13.17 11.24
N SER A 86 8.59 13.27 10.27
CA SER A 86 10.05 13.26 10.43
C SER A 86 10.70 14.44 9.70
N ASP A 87 9.95 15.22 8.92
CA ASP A 87 10.48 16.42 8.30
C ASP A 87 10.31 17.61 9.24
N LYS A 88 11.37 17.86 10.01
CA LYS A 88 11.58 19.17 10.64
C LYS A 88 11.47 20.28 9.56
N PRO A 89 10.88 21.44 9.86
CA PRO A 89 10.80 22.53 8.90
C PRO A 89 12.21 23.03 8.58
N LYS A 90 12.66 22.84 7.33
CA LYS A 90 13.84 23.52 6.78
C LYS A 90 13.43 24.90 6.29
N THR A 91 13.99 25.90 6.94
CA THR A 91 13.98 27.31 6.55
C THR A 91 14.38 27.48 5.08
N THR A 92 13.50 28.07 4.29
CA THR A 92 13.76 28.52 2.92
C THR A 92 14.53 29.83 2.95
N ILE A 93 15.74 29.86 2.38
CA ILE A 93 16.39 31.09 1.92
C ILE A 93 16.63 30.89 0.42
N ASN A 94 15.97 31.71 -0.40
CA ASN A 94 16.24 31.89 -1.81
C ASN A 94 17.50 32.75 -1.99
N GLN A 95 18.30 32.48 -3.01
CA GLN A 95 18.96 33.53 -3.79
C GLN A 95 19.35 33.05 -5.19
N ASP A 96 18.95 33.87 -6.16
CA ASP A 96 19.13 33.78 -7.62
C ASP A 96 20.58 33.89 -8.10
N SER A 97 20.87 33.32 -9.28
CA SER A 97 21.66 33.88 -10.42
C SER A 97 21.77 32.81 -11.53
N LYS A 98 21.07 32.87 -12.68
CA LYS A 98 21.18 33.71 -13.89
C LYS A 98 22.26 33.25 -14.92
N LEU A 99 21.78 32.66 -16.03
CA LEU A 99 22.20 32.64 -17.48
C LEU A 99 23.72 32.54 -17.84
N THR A 100 24.21 31.74 -18.80
CA THR A 100 23.94 31.69 -20.28
C THR A 100 24.77 30.53 -20.93
N PRO A 101 24.47 30.00 -22.15
CA PRO A 101 25.06 28.77 -22.73
C PRO A 101 26.22 29.01 -23.72
N PRO A 102 26.85 27.94 -24.27
CA PRO A 102 26.80 27.76 -25.74
C PRO A 102 26.76 26.29 -26.26
N ALA A 103 26.32 26.15 -27.52
CA ALA A 103 26.29 24.97 -28.40
C ALA A 103 27.66 24.76 -29.13
N PRO A 104 27.86 23.85 -30.12
CA PRO A 104 27.02 22.76 -30.66
C PRO A 104 27.72 21.37 -30.78
N GLU A 105 26.95 20.34 -31.14
CA GLU A 105 27.39 18.97 -31.54
C GLU A 105 28.32 18.97 -32.79
N PRO A 106 29.04 17.86 -33.05
CA PRO A 106 28.54 16.96 -34.10
C PRO A 106 28.80 15.43 -33.94
N ALA A 107 27.94 14.69 -34.64
CA ALA A 107 28.21 13.46 -35.44
C ALA A 107 28.14 12.05 -34.81
N ILE A 108 27.04 11.36 -35.17
CA ILE A 108 26.94 10.08 -35.91
C ILE A 108 27.93 8.96 -35.51
N ASN A 109 27.39 7.84 -35.01
CA ASN A 109 27.79 6.53 -35.52
C ASN A 109 26.65 5.50 -35.44
N GLN A 110 26.37 4.93 -36.61
CA GLN A 110 25.49 3.80 -36.86
C GLN A 110 26.19 2.50 -36.43
N GLY A 111 25.49 1.63 -35.73
CA GLY A 111 25.99 0.31 -35.35
C GLY A 111 24.85 -0.54 -34.81
N GLY A 112 24.16 -1.23 -35.73
CA GLY A 112 22.96 -1.99 -35.46
C GLY A 112 23.14 -3.09 -34.41
N LYS A 113 22.29 -3.05 -33.39
CA LYS A 113 21.80 -4.24 -32.70
C LYS A 113 20.30 -4.03 -32.55
N LEU A 114 19.51 -4.81 -33.28
CA LEU A 114 18.07 -4.85 -33.17
C LEU A 114 17.72 -5.34 -31.76
N THR A 115 17.57 -4.40 -30.84
CA THR A 115 16.73 -4.57 -29.66
C THR A 115 15.29 -4.77 -30.18
N PRO A 116 14.56 -5.79 -29.73
CA PRO A 116 13.14 -5.89 -30.08
C PRO A 116 12.43 -4.59 -29.67
N PRO A 117 11.45 -4.12 -30.46
CA PRO A 117 10.74 -2.89 -30.13
C PRO A 117 10.17 -3.02 -28.72
N ALA A 118 10.42 -2.01 -27.90
CA ALA A 118 9.82 -1.90 -26.59
C ALA A 118 8.31 -2.08 -26.77
N SER A 119 7.73 -3.10 -26.13
CA SER A 119 6.29 -3.34 -26.15
C SER A 119 5.58 -2.06 -25.72
N GLU A 120 5.06 -1.31 -26.69
CA GLU A 120 4.47 0.00 -26.47
C GLU A 120 3.27 -0.15 -25.53
N LEU A 121 3.30 0.57 -24.42
CA LEU A 121 2.18 0.60 -23.48
C LEU A 121 0.99 1.23 -24.20
N THR A 122 0.01 0.40 -24.56
CA THR A 122 -1.19 0.90 -25.22
C THR A 122 -2.05 1.64 -24.19
N ILE A 123 -2.33 2.91 -24.46
CA ILE A 123 -3.29 3.68 -23.68
C ILE A 123 -4.68 3.25 -24.14
N ASN A 124 -5.49 2.73 -23.21
CA ASN A 124 -6.89 2.40 -23.51
C ASN A 124 -7.67 3.69 -23.79
N GLN A 125 -8.85 3.58 -24.42
CA GLN A 125 -9.74 4.72 -24.73
C GLN A 125 -10.06 5.67 -23.55
N ASP A 126 -9.74 5.28 -22.31
CA ASP A 126 -9.95 6.06 -21.10
C ASP A 126 -8.65 6.70 -20.53
N GLY A 127 -7.57 6.80 -21.31
CA GLY A 127 -6.31 7.39 -20.84
C GLY A 127 -5.55 6.52 -19.82
N LYS A 128 -6.00 5.28 -19.59
CA LYS A 128 -5.40 4.34 -18.63
C LYS A 128 -4.54 3.32 -19.37
N LEU A 129 -3.32 3.09 -18.88
CA LEU A 129 -2.37 2.13 -19.44
C LEU A 129 -2.97 0.71 -19.43
N ALA A 130 -2.94 -0.01 -20.55
CA ALA A 130 -3.08 -1.46 -20.50
C ALA A 130 -1.73 -2.09 -20.16
N PRO A 131 -1.71 -3.27 -19.50
CA PRO A 131 -0.49 -4.06 -19.50
C PRO A 131 -0.14 -4.42 -20.97
N PRO A 132 1.14 -4.48 -21.34
CA PRO A 132 1.53 -4.82 -22.69
C PRO A 132 1.08 -6.25 -23.04
N LEU A 133 0.71 -6.45 -24.30
CA LEU A 133 0.31 -7.74 -24.86
C LEU A 133 1.24 -8.04 -26.05
N PRO A 134 2.09 -9.09 -25.97
CA PRO A 134 2.32 -9.99 -24.83
C PRO A 134 3.07 -9.30 -23.66
N LEU A 135 3.03 -9.92 -22.48
CA LEU A 135 3.88 -9.48 -21.36
C LEU A 135 5.35 -9.76 -21.72
N ASP A 136 6.22 -8.79 -21.47
CA ASP A 136 7.67 -8.87 -21.70
C ASP A 136 8.44 -9.24 -20.41
N GLY A 137 7.79 -9.90 -19.47
CA GLY A 137 8.37 -10.27 -18.18
C GLY A 137 7.48 -11.21 -17.35
N PRO A 138 8.01 -11.73 -16.22
CA PRO A 138 7.26 -12.64 -15.36
C PRO A 138 6.06 -11.97 -14.69
N ALA A 139 5.02 -12.76 -14.46
CA ALA A 139 3.79 -12.33 -13.81
C ALA A 139 3.55 -13.06 -12.49
N PHE A 140 3.04 -12.33 -11.51
CA PHE A 140 2.72 -12.83 -10.19
C PHE A 140 1.33 -12.35 -9.75
N VAL A 141 0.74 -13.05 -8.80
CA VAL A 141 -0.38 -12.56 -8.02
C VAL A 141 0.11 -12.36 -6.59
N ILE A 142 -0.06 -11.15 -6.07
CA ILE A 142 0.31 -10.79 -4.70
C ILE A 142 -0.94 -10.56 -3.86
N MET A 143 -0.96 -11.14 -2.67
CA MET A 143 -2.04 -10.99 -1.72
C MET A 143 -1.73 -9.88 -0.72
N TYR A 144 -2.66 -8.93 -0.60
CA TYR A 144 -2.76 -8.03 0.54
C TYR A 144 -3.73 -8.64 1.54
N ARG A 145 -3.26 -8.92 2.76
CA ARG A 145 -4.07 -9.44 3.86
C ARG A 145 -4.51 -8.30 4.76
N HIS A 146 -5.69 -8.43 5.33
CA HIS A 146 -6.20 -7.46 6.28
C HIS A 146 -5.59 -7.58 7.70
N GLU A 147 -4.72 -8.56 7.96
CA GLU A 147 -4.35 -8.93 9.34
C GLU A 147 -3.22 -8.07 9.96
N ASP A 148 -3.45 -7.79 11.24
CA ASP A 148 -2.73 -7.15 12.35
C ASP A 148 -2.43 -5.65 12.37
N THR A 149 -2.41 -4.95 11.24
CA THR A 149 -2.58 -3.49 11.24
C THR A 149 -3.21 -3.04 9.93
N PRO A 150 -4.56 -3.03 9.82
CA PRO A 150 -5.29 -2.60 8.62
C PRO A 150 -4.71 -1.35 7.93
N TRP A 151 -4.15 -0.41 8.70
CA TRP A 151 -3.59 0.84 8.20
C TRP A 151 -2.22 0.70 7.53
N LYS A 152 -1.30 -0.19 7.97
CA LYS A 152 0.03 -0.32 7.34
C LYS A 152 -0.05 -0.97 5.96
N GLN A 153 -0.97 -1.90 5.74
CA GLN A 153 -1.20 -2.47 4.41
C GLN A 153 -2.09 -1.58 3.54
N LEU A 154 -3.08 -0.85 4.08
CA LEU A 154 -3.87 0.11 3.29
C LEU A 154 -3.05 1.33 2.85
N GLU A 155 -2.13 1.85 3.68
CA GLU A 155 -1.22 2.95 3.28
C GLU A 155 -0.26 2.55 2.16
N ARG A 156 -0.02 1.24 2.03
CA ARG A 156 0.84 0.63 1.01
C ARG A 156 0.06 0.05 -0.16
N TYR A 157 -1.25 -0.14 -0.03
CA TYR A 157 -2.06 -0.73 -1.09
C TYR A 157 -1.91 0.10 -2.37
N GLY A 158 -1.47 -0.58 -3.43
CA GLY A 158 -1.17 0.04 -4.71
C GLY A 158 0.05 0.93 -4.80
N ARG A 159 0.82 1.07 -3.72
CA ARG A 159 2.08 1.82 -3.69
C ARG A 159 3.27 0.92 -3.52
N SER A 160 3.24 0.01 -2.56
CA SER A 160 4.34 -0.90 -2.32
C SER A 160 3.92 -2.24 -1.74
N TYR A 161 4.68 -3.27 -2.07
CA TYR A 161 4.53 -4.60 -1.52
C TYR A 161 5.82 -5.01 -0.81
N SER A 162 5.72 -5.46 0.43
CA SER A 162 6.86 -5.93 1.23
C SER A 162 6.71 -7.40 1.54
N PHE A 163 7.81 -8.14 1.45
CA PHE A 163 7.86 -9.57 1.71
C PHE A 163 9.29 -10.01 2.03
N ASN A 164 9.47 -11.18 2.61
CA ASN A 164 10.78 -11.80 2.88
C ASN A 164 10.93 -13.11 2.09
N ALA A 165 12.13 -13.69 2.08
CA ALA A 165 12.37 -14.98 1.43
C ALA A 165 11.54 -16.12 2.06
N SER A 166 11.20 -15.98 3.34
CA SER A 166 10.36 -16.90 4.11
C SER A 166 8.85 -16.70 3.83
N SER A 167 8.47 -15.70 3.03
CA SER A 167 7.08 -15.44 2.69
C SER A 167 6.52 -16.62 1.92
N SER A 168 5.29 -16.98 2.28
CA SER A 168 4.66 -18.20 1.79
C SER A 168 4.34 -18.16 0.28
N GLY A 169 4.58 -19.26 -0.43
CA GLY A 169 4.31 -19.40 -1.86
C GLY A 169 5.56 -19.27 -2.74
N ASP A 170 5.48 -18.47 -3.81
CA ASP A 170 6.55 -18.33 -4.83
C ASP A 170 7.50 -17.14 -4.57
N SER A 171 7.76 -16.81 -3.31
CA SER A 171 8.59 -15.65 -2.90
C SER A 171 9.99 -15.66 -3.51
N ARG A 172 10.67 -16.82 -3.52
CA ARG A 172 12.01 -16.95 -4.12
C ARG A 172 12.02 -16.64 -5.62
N LYS A 173 11.02 -17.13 -6.36
CA LYS A 173 10.87 -16.83 -7.79
C LYS A 173 10.62 -15.34 -8.04
N LEU A 174 9.88 -14.68 -7.13
CA LEU A 174 9.70 -13.23 -7.18
C LEU A 174 11.01 -12.49 -6.87
N ILE A 175 11.81 -12.95 -5.90
CA ILE A 175 13.13 -12.38 -5.62
C ILE A 175 14.03 -12.46 -6.86
N ASP A 176 14.11 -13.62 -7.50
CA ASP A 176 14.92 -13.80 -8.72
C ASP A 176 14.48 -12.83 -9.83
N ALA A 177 13.16 -12.70 -10.03
CA ALA A 177 12.60 -11.76 -11.00
C ALA A 177 12.93 -10.29 -10.66
N LEU A 178 12.86 -9.90 -9.39
CA LEU A 178 13.18 -8.53 -8.95
C LEU A 178 14.68 -8.23 -9.01
N GLN A 179 15.54 -9.24 -8.83
CA GLN A 179 16.98 -9.10 -9.07
C GLN A 179 17.27 -8.86 -10.55
N GLU A 180 16.62 -9.60 -11.45
CA GLU A 180 16.73 -9.35 -12.89
C GLU A 180 16.15 -7.99 -13.30
N PHE A 181 15.04 -7.57 -12.72
CA PHE A 181 14.50 -6.22 -12.89
C PHE A 181 15.53 -5.15 -12.51
N ARG A 182 16.20 -5.28 -11.34
CA ARG A 182 17.24 -4.32 -10.91
C ARG A 182 18.47 -4.32 -11.80
N ARG A 183 18.85 -5.50 -12.34
CA ARG A 183 20.09 -5.68 -13.10
C ARG A 183 19.95 -5.32 -14.57
N ARG A 184 18.81 -5.66 -15.17
CA ARG A 184 18.57 -5.58 -16.62
C ARG A 184 17.38 -4.71 -17.01
N GLY A 185 16.57 -4.27 -16.05
CA GLY A 185 15.32 -3.57 -16.33
C GLY A 185 14.18 -4.48 -16.82
N THR A 186 14.30 -5.81 -16.66
CA THR A 186 13.25 -6.75 -17.06
C THR A 186 11.97 -6.49 -16.28
N ASN A 187 10.87 -6.21 -16.97
CA ASN A 187 9.59 -5.87 -16.33
C ASN A 187 9.08 -7.01 -15.43
N VAL A 188 8.37 -6.66 -14.36
CA VAL A 188 7.69 -7.62 -13.47
C VAL A 188 6.26 -7.15 -13.27
N TYR A 189 5.31 -8.07 -13.48
CA TYR A 189 3.88 -7.77 -13.46
C TYR A 189 3.16 -8.41 -12.28
N PHE A 190 2.14 -7.74 -11.79
CA PHE A 190 1.37 -8.16 -10.63
C PHE A 190 -0.13 -8.08 -10.90
N ILE A 191 -0.87 -9.11 -10.51
CA ILE A 191 -2.30 -9.00 -10.16
C ILE A 191 -2.38 -8.83 -8.65
N ILE A 192 -3.21 -7.90 -8.20
CA ILE A 192 -3.40 -7.62 -6.78
C ILE A 192 -4.68 -8.29 -6.31
N TYR A 193 -4.50 -9.21 -5.35
CA TYR A 193 -5.57 -9.92 -4.67
C TYR A 193 -5.74 -9.33 -3.27
N ARG A 194 -6.95 -8.82 -2.96
CA ARG A 194 -7.30 -8.39 -1.59
C ARG A 194 -8.03 -9.52 -0.87
N ALA A 195 -7.39 -10.06 0.17
CA ALA A 195 -8.01 -11.07 1.03
C ALA A 195 -8.74 -10.39 2.18
N GLY A 196 -10.07 -10.56 2.24
CA GLY A 196 -10.94 -10.04 3.29
C GLY A 196 -10.99 -8.49 3.38
N PRO A 197 -12.17 -7.85 3.45
CA PRO A 197 -13.49 -8.40 3.19
C PRO A 197 -13.76 -8.64 1.69
N ASP A 198 -12.94 -8.08 0.79
CA ASP A 198 -13.26 -8.06 -0.65
C ASP A 198 -13.17 -9.45 -1.30
N TYR A 199 -12.15 -10.24 -0.97
CA TYR A 199 -11.88 -11.53 -1.62
C TYR A 199 -11.99 -11.46 -3.15
N ALA A 200 -11.26 -10.52 -3.76
CA ALA A 200 -11.34 -10.20 -5.18
C ALA A 200 -9.98 -9.79 -5.75
N PHE A 201 -9.82 -9.94 -7.07
CA PHE A 201 -8.76 -9.21 -7.76
C PHE A 201 -9.21 -7.77 -7.98
N THR A 202 -8.37 -6.81 -7.61
CA THR A 202 -8.78 -5.40 -7.54
C THR A 202 -7.97 -4.50 -8.46
N ALA A 203 -6.77 -4.92 -8.84
CA ALA A 203 -5.88 -4.14 -9.67
C ALA A 203 -4.86 -5.05 -10.37
N TRP A 204 -4.15 -4.44 -11.31
CA TRP A 204 -2.87 -4.94 -11.79
C TRP A 204 -1.79 -3.87 -11.56
N ALA A 205 -0.53 -4.26 -11.56
CA ALA A 205 0.59 -3.33 -11.41
C ALA A 205 1.84 -3.81 -12.15
N LYS A 206 2.74 -2.86 -12.39
CA LYS A 206 4.11 -3.10 -12.83
C LYS A 206 5.09 -2.73 -11.70
N ALA A 207 6.21 -3.44 -11.59
CA ALA A 207 7.31 -3.01 -10.71
C ALA A 207 7.91 -1.70 -11.21
N ALA A 208 7.90 -0.67 -10.37
CA ALA A 208 8.54 0.62 -10.64
C ALA A 208 9.93 0.70 -10.02
N LYS A 209 10.09 0.14 -8.81
CA LYS A 209 11.36 0.08 -8.08
C LYS A 209 11.37 -1.15 -7.18
N ALA A 210 12.55 -1.72 -6.94
CA ALA A 210 12.73 -2.79 -5.97
C ALA A 210 13.96 -2.52 -5.10
N SER A 211 13.82 -2.71 -3.79
CA SER A 211 14.90 -2.63 -2.81
C SER A 211 14.84 -3.82 -1.85
N SER A 212 15.96 -4.06 -1.19
CA SER A 212 16.12 -5.12 -0.20
C SER A 212 16.94 -4.58 0.96
N GLU A 213 16.46 -4.78 2.18
CA GLU A 213 17.14 -4.37 3.41
C GLU A 213 17.22 -5.56 4.35
N ARG A 214 18.30 -5.63 5.13
CA ARG A 214 18.43 -6.67 6.15
C ARG A 214 17.65 -6.23 7.38
N SER A 215 16.77 -7.09 7.89
CA SER A 215 16.06 -6.85 9.14
C SER A 215 17.03 -7.03 10.32
N ASP A 216 17.12 -6.02 11.18
CA ASP A 216 17.96 -6.07 12.39
C ASP A 216 17.48 -7.13 13.40
N LYS A 217 16.20 -7.50 13.35
CA LYS A 217 15.59 -8.41 14.35
C LYS A 217 15.74 -9.89 14.00
N ASP A 218 15.62 -10.22 12.72
CA ASP A 218 15.44 -11.61 12.28
C ASP A 218 16.56 -12.08 11.34
N TYR A 219 17.54 -11.21 11.04
CA TYR A 219 18.58 -11.42 10.01
C TYR A 219 18.05 -11.71 8.60
N GLU A 220 16.74 -11.71 8.40
CA GLU A 220 16.09 -11.95 7.13
C GLU A 220 16.20 -10.72 6.22
N ILE A 221 16.32 -10.99 4.92
CA ILE A 221 16.27 -9.94 3.90
C ILE A 221 14.80 -9.64 3.61
N CYS A 222 14.37 -8.42 3.96
CA CYS A 222 13.08 -7.88 3.60
C CYS A 222 13.19 -7.19 2.24
N TRP A 223 12.35 -7.60 1.30
CA TRP A 223 12.18 -6.98 0.00
C TRP A 223 11.02 -6.00 0.04
N GLN A 224 11.20 -4.87 -0.63
CA GLN A 224 10.14 -3.90 -0.88
C GLN A 224 10.11 -3.56 -2.38
N VAL A 225 8.92 -3.62 -2.96
CA VAL A 225 8.67 -3.28 -4.36
C VAL A 225 7.72 -2.10 -4.41
N THR A 226 8.09 -1.03 -5.09
CA THR A 226 7.17 0.07 -5.45
C THR A 226 6.42 -0.31 -6.72
N LEU A 227 5.12 -0.05 -6.74
CA LEU A 227 4.19 -0.48 -7.78
C LEU A 227 3.65 0.72 -8.57
N GLU A 228 3.67 0.61 -9.89
CA GLU A 228 2.82 1.40 -10.79
C GLU A 228 1.47 0.68 -10.92
N GLN A 229 0.56 0.93 -9.97
CA GLN A 229 -0.74 0.26 -9.92
C GLN A 229 -1.78 0.92 -10.83
N GLN A 230 -2.60 0.08 -11.46
CA GLN A 230 -3.86 0.49 -12.04
C GLN A 230 -5.03 -0.37 -11.56
N GLU A 231 -6.01 0.28 -10.93
CA GLU A 231 -7.21 -0.38 -10.44
C GLU A 231 -8.15 -0.83 -11.56
N PHE A 232 -8.77 -1.99 -11.33
CA PHE A 232 -9.91 -2.41 -12.12
C PHE A 232 -11.10 -1.50 -11.82
N SER A 233 -11.90 -1.20 -12.85
CA SER A 233 -13.09 -0.35 -12.66
C SER A 233 -14.14 -1.00 -11.74
N VAL A 234 -14.18 -2.33 -11.72
CA VAL A 234 -14.96 -3.13 -10.78
C VAL A 234 -14.07 -4.29 -10.31
N PRO A 235 -13.97 -4.55 -8.99
CA PRO A 235 -13.24 -5.71 -8.50
C PRO A 235 -13.82 -7.02 -9.05
N LEU A 236 -12.95 -8.00 -9.30
CA LEU A 236 -13.33 -9.30 -9.84
C LEU A 236 -13.58 -10.31 -8.71
N TYR A 237 -14.85 -10.50 -8.39
CA TYR A 237 -15.32 -11.46 -7.41
C TYR A 237 -15.57 -12.81 -8.08
N LEU A 238 -14.78 -13.82 -7.72
CA LEU A 238 -14.91 -15.17 -8.28
C LEU A 238 -16.21 -15.90 -7.92
N LYS A 239 -17.01 -15.33 -7.02
CA LYS A 239 -18.35 -15.83 -6.65
C LYS A 239 -19.49 -15.11 -7.39
N SER A 240 -19.19 -14.04 -8.13
CA SER A 240 -20.17 -13.16 -8.76
C SER A 240 -19.71 -12.81 -10.19
N ASN A 241 -19.34 -11.56 -10.46
CA ASN A 241 -19.01 -11.02 -11.78
C ASN A 241 -17.83 -11.68 -12.51
N ALA A 242 -17.03 -12.49 -11.81
CA ALA A 242 -15.87 -13.19 -12.37
C ALA A 242 -15.89 -14.71 -12.17
N LYS A 243 -17.07 -15.32 -12.01
CA LYS A 243 -17.21 -16.76 -11.74
C LYS A 243 -16.57 -17.66 -12.80
N ASP A 244 -16.58 -17.26 -14.07
CA ASP A 244 -16.03 -18.05 -15.18
C ASP A 244 -14.51 -18.24 -15.11
N LEU A 245 -13.79 -17.37 -14.39
CA LEU A 245 -12.35 -17.53 -14.17
C LEU A 245 -12.01 -18.81 -13.41
N ASN A 246 -12.91 -19.33 -12.55
CA ASN A 246 -12.68 -20.59 -11.84
C ASN A 246 -12.56 -21.79 -12.80
N ASN A 247 -13.20 -21.72 -13.97
CA ASN A 247 -13.20 -22.78 -14.97
C ASN A 247 -12.08 -22.59 -16.01
N LYS A 248 -11.68 -21.34 -16.26
CA LYS A 248 -10.64 -21.00 -17.25
C LYS A 248 -9.22 -21.13 -16.70
N ILE A 249 -9.04 -20.91 -15.40
CA ILE A 249 -7.74 -20.89 -14.74
C ILE A 249 -7.69 -22.01 -13.72
N SER A 250 -6.87 -23.03 -13.98
CA SER A 250 -6.85 -24.29 -13.23
C SER A 250 -6.61 -24.08 -11.72
N TRP A 251 -5.71 -23.17 -11.37
CA TRP A 251 -5.36 -22.87 -9.98
C TRP A 251 -6.42 -22.05 -9.22
N LEU A 252 -7.46 -21.57 -9.92
CA LEU A 252 -8.64 -20.92 -9.37
C LEU A 252 -9.85 -21.85 -9.20
N SER A 253 -9.76 -23.13 -9.58
CA SER A 253 -10.88 -24.09 -9.50
C SER A 253 -11.56 -24.16 -8.11
N GLY A 254 -10.82 -23.92 -7.02
CA GLY A 254 -11.35 -23.84 -5.65
C GLY A 254 -11.59 -22.42 -5.12
N GLY A 255 -11.53 -21.40 -5.98
CA GLY A 255 -11.62 -19.98 -5.62
C GLY A 255 -10.35 -19.40 -4.98
N LEU A 256 -10.36 -18.07 -4.75
CA LEU A 256 -9.21 -17.32 -4.23
C LEU A 256 -8.73 -17.79 -2.86
N ARG A 257 -9.66 -18.13 -1.96
CA ARG A 257 -9.29 -18.59 -0.61
C ARG A 257 -8.45 -19.87 -0.66
N LYS A 258 -8.83 -20.84 -1.49
CA LYS A 258 -8.08 -22.09 -1.66
C LYS A 258 -6.78 -21.87 -2.44
N ALA A 259 -6.82 -21.02 -3.47
CA ALA A 259 -5.67 -20.63 -4.28
C ALA A 259 -4.51 -20.03 -3.44
N PHE A 260 -4.85 -19.28 -2.39
CA PHE A 260 -3.91 -18.60 -1.49
C PHE A 260 -3.85 -19.21 -0.09
N GLN A 261 -4.33 -20.45 0.08
CA GLN A 261 -4.19 -21.15 1.33
C GLN A 261 -2.70 -21.36 1.62
N PHE A 262 -2.22 -20.75 2.71
CA PHE A 262 -0.80 -20.74 3.09
C PHE A 262 0.14 -20.16 2.02
N ARG A 263 -0.32 -19.21 1.20
CA ARG A 263 0.51 -18.50 0.21
C ARG A 263 0.15 -17.02 0.20
N SER A 264 1.12 -16.14 0.05
CA SER A 264 0.92 -14.70 -0.18
C SER A 264 1.34 -14.26 -1.57
N ILE A 265 2.20 -15.04 -2.22
CA ILE A 265 2.72 -14.78 -3.56
C ILE A 265 2.53 -16.04 -4.39
N ARG A 266 2.01 -15.89 -5.61
CA ARG A 266 1.90 -16.97 -6.59
C ARG A 266 2.46 -16.52 -7.93
N LYS A 267 3.39 -17.28 -8.51
CA LYS A 267 3.78 -17.09 -9.91
C LYS A 267 2.63 -17.58 -10.78
N VAL A 268 2.32 -16.85 -11.85
CA VAL A 268 1.28 -17.23 -12.81
C VAL A 268 1.84 -17.20 -14.22
N GLU A 269 1.22 -17.99 -15.09
CA GLU A 269 1.54 -17.97 -16.51
C GLU A 269 0.99 -16.69 -17.17
N THR A 270 1.65 -16.23 -18.24
CA THR A 270 1.23 -15.04 -18.99
C THR A 270 -0.22 -15.17 -19.49
N ALA A 271 -0.63 -16.36 -19.92
CA ALA A 271 -2.00 -16.62 -20.37
C ALA A 271 -3.04 -16.42 -19.26
N ASP A 272 -2.75 -16.83 -18.03
CA ASP A 272 -3.64 -16.65 -16.88
C ASP A 272 -3.77 -15.17 -16.53
N PHE A 273 -2.64 -14.44 -16.50
CA PHE A 273 -2.63 -13.00 -16.26
C PHE A 273 -3.50 -12.26 -17.28
N GLN A 274 -3.30 -12.55 -18.58
CA GLN A 274 -4.07 -11.95 -19.67
C GLN A 274 -5.57 -12.28 -19.56
N THR A 275 -5.91 -13.51 -19.17
CA THR A 275 -7.30 -13.93 -18.95
C THR A 275 -7.97 -13.10 -17.84
N ILE A 276 -7.25 -12.80 -16.75
CA ILE A 276 -7.76 -11.95 -15.66
C ILE A 276 -7.95 -10.50 -16.14
N ILE A 277 -6.98 -9.93 -16.87
CA ILE A 277 -7.06 -8.55 -17.40
C ILE A 277 -8.22 -8.40 -18.37
N LYS A 278 -8.39 -9.34 -19.31
CA LYS A 278 -9.50 -9.34 -20.26
C LYS A 278 -10.83 -9.34 -19.52
N LYS A 279 -10.96 -10.16 -18.47
CA LYS A 279 -12.19 -10.20 -17.65
C LYS A 279 -12.46 -8.87 -16.93
N ALA A 280 -11.43 -8.19 -16.44
CA ALA A 280 -11.56 -6.85 -15.84
C ALA A 280 -12.08 -5.82 -16.85
N GLN A 281 -11.61 -5.88 -18.09
CA GLN A 281 -12.05 -5.00 -19.18
C GLN A 281 -13.50 -5.29 -19.60
N GLU A 282 -13.89 -6.57 -19.75
CA GLU A 282 -15.27 -6.97 -20.08
C GLU A 282 -16.27 -6.51 -19.01
N THR A 283 -15.92 -6.70 -17.73
CA THR A 283 -16.79 -6.32 -16.61
C THR A 283 -17.05 -4.81 -16.61
N LYS A 284 -16.05 -3.99 -16.97
CA LYS A 284 -16.22 -2.54 -17.10
C LYS A 284 -17.27 -2.17 -18.14
N SER A 285 -17.28 -2.83 -19.29
CA SER A 285 -18.23 -2.53 -20.38
C SER A 285 -19.67 -2.78 -19.95
N ILE A 286 -19.94 -3.88 -19.24
CA ILE A 286 -21.29 -4.23 -18.77
C ILE A 286 -21.87 -3.15 -17.83
N TYR A 287 -21.05 -2.63 -16.92
CA TYR A 287 -21.51 -1.61 -15.96
C TYR A 287 -21.68 -0.21 -16.56
N ARG A 288 -21.05 0.10 -17.70
CA ARG A 288 -21.29 1.36 -18.42
C ARG A 288 -22.68 1.38 -19.05
N PHE A 289 -23.10 0.29 -19.72
CA PHE A 289 -24.38 0.23 -20.41
C PHE A 289 -25.60 0.02 -19.50
N GLY A 290 -25.41 -0.46 -18.27
CA GLY A 290 -26.49 -0.68 -17.31
C GLY A 290 -26.96 0.56 -16.56
N LYS A 291 -26.24 1.70 -16.65
CA LYS A 291 -26.55 2.92 -15.91
C LYS A 291 -27.38 3.94 -16.71
N ASP A 292 -27.49 3.74 -18.02
CA ASP A 292 -28.18 4.62 -18.97
C ASP A 292 -29.57 4.08 -19.39
N ARG A 293 -30.15 3.16 -18.60
CA ARG A 293 -31.53 2.65 -18.74
C ARG A 293 -32.29 2.86 -17.44
#